data_AF-A0A9D4ZPW0-F1
#
_entry.id   AF-A0A9D4ZPW0-F1
#
_cell.length_a   1.000
_cell.length_b   1.000
_cell.length_c   1.000
_cell.angle_alpha   90.00
_cell.angle_beta   90.00
_cell.angle_gamma   90.00
#
_symmetry.space_group_name_H-M   'P 1'
#
loop_
_entity.id
_entity.type
_entity.pdbx_description
1 polymer ?
#
loop_
_entity_poly.entity_id
_entity_poly.type
_entity_poly.pdbx_seq_one_letter_code
_entity_poly.pdbx_strand_id
1 'polypeptide(L)'
;MFEIFDIGLWSSMREQNLIPIMELIKSKYEEAGYGKTFFKFCLHQGHCEERHSDDGRRSSFNVLFVKNFRSQMVAPYITGPFDTILVDDNPEKAIENPSHTLITLRSYEGASNDNVPLVHLLISRRSTHVSWLSI
;
A
#
# COMPACT_ATOMS: atom_id res chain seq x y z
N MET A 1 19.15 -6.82 1.24
CA MET A 1 17.93 -7.60 0.93
C MET A 1 16.76 -6.75 0.43
N PHE A 2 16.62 -5.47 0.84
CA PHE A 2 15.62 -4.53 0.29
C PHE A 2 15.94 -3.94 -1.11
N GLU A 3 17.09 -4.27 -1.70
CA GLU A 3 17.59 -3.60 -2.91
C GLU A 3 16.80 -3.95 -4.18
N ILE A 4 15.99 -5.02 -4.13
CA ILE A 4 15.26 -5.56 -5.28
C ILE A 4 13.78 -5.12 -5.36
N PHE A 5 13.24 -4.53 -4.28
CA PHE A 5 11.86 -4.09 -4.22
C PHE A 5 11.77 -2.59 -3.94
N ASP A 6 10.89 -1.92 -4.65
CA ASP A 6 10.39 -0.61 -4.26
C ASP A 6 9.21 -0.81 -3.32
N ILE A 7 9.38 -0.33 -2.09
CA ILE A 7 8.37 -0.41 -1.04
C ILE A 7 7.67 0.93 -0.96
N GLY A 8 6.34 0.93 -0.96
CA GLY A 8 5.53 2.11 -0.72
C GLY A 8 4.44 1.84 0.31
N LEU A 9 3.84 2.93 0.75
CA LEU A 9 2.67 2.88 1.60
C LEU A 9 1.42 3.05 0.73
N TRP A 10 0.36 2.28 1.00
CA TRP A 10 -0.95 2.54 0.41
C TRP A 10 -2.01 2.52 1.50
N SER A 11 -2.53 3.69 1.87
CA SER A 11 -3.50 3.86 2.94
C SER A 11 -4.89 4.18 2.39
N SER A 12 -5.93 3.68 3.07
CA SER A 12 -7.32 4.11 2.85
C SER A 12 -7.64 5.42 3.59
N MET A 13 -6.68 6.03 4.28
CA MET A 13 -6.83 7.33 4.95
C MET A 13 -6.65 8.49 3.97
N ARG A 14 -7.32 9.61 4.24
CA ARG A 14 -7.07 10.88 3.55
C ARG A 14 -5.62 11.33 3.74
N GLU A 15 -5.08 12.01 2.74
CA GLU A 15 -3.70 12.49 2.72
C GLU A 15 -3.31 13.27 3.98
N GLN A 16 -4.17 14.20 4.41
CA GLN A 16 -3.97 15.02 5.62
C GLN A 16 -3.76 14.21 6.90
N ASN A 17 -4.36 13.02 7.01
CA ASN A 17 -4.18 12.13 8.16
C ASN A 17 -2.93 11.26 8.03
N LEU A 18 -2.43 11.09 6.80
CA LEU A 18 -1.29 10.25 6.49
C LEU A 18 0.05 10.97 6.72
N ILE A 19 0.09 12.29 6.48
CA ILE A 19 1.28 13.13 6.70
C ILE A 19 1.90 12.94 8.10
N PRO A 20 1.17 13.11 9.22
CA PRO A 20 1.77 12.98 10.55
C PRO A 20 2.24 11.54 10.85
N ILE A 21 1.57 10.53 10.28
CA ILE A 21 1.98 9.12 10.41
C ILE A 21 3.31 8.90 9.68
N MET A 22 3.46 9.45 8.48
CA MET A 22 4.69 9.35 7.70
C MET A 22 5.86 10.04 8.39
N GLU A 23 5.64 11.22 8.99
CA GLU A 23 6.65 11.92 9.78
C GLU A 23 7.07 11.10 10.99
N LEU A 24 6.11 10.50 11.71
CA LEU A 24 6.39 9.62 12.85
C LEU A 24 7.21 8.39 12.43
N ILE A 25 6.81 7.69 11.37
CA ILE A 25 7.53 6.52 10.88
C ILE A 25 8.95 6.90 10.47
N LYS A 26 9.12 8.00 9.73
CA LYS A 26 10.43 8.50 9.33
C LYS A 26 11.32 8.78 10.54
N SER A 27 10.79 9.49 11.54
CA SER A 27 11.51 9.79 12.79
C SER A 27 11.92 8.50 13.52
N LYS A 28 11.04 7.50 13.63
CA LYS A 28 11.36 6.22 14.26
C LYS A 28 12.41 5.40 13.51
N TYR A 29 12.39 5.44 12.18
CA TYR A 29 13.41 4.79 11.36
C TYR A 29 14.78 5.46 11.52
N GLU A 30 14.82 6.80 11.54
CA GLU A 30 16.04 7.58 11.75
C GLU A 30 16.60 7.35 13.17
N GLU A 31 15.75 7.35 14.22
CA GLU A 31 16.13 7.01 15.59
C GLU A 31 16.75 5.60 15.70
N ALA A 32 16.22 4.63 14.95
CA ALA A 32 16.72 3.25 14.93
C ALA A 32 17.99 3.07 14.07
N GLY A 33 18.53 4.14 13.48
CA GLY A 33 19.75 4.10 12.67
C GLY A 33 19.55 3.52 11.26
N TYR A 34 18.30 3.33 10.82
CA TYR A 34 18.02 3.01 9.42
C TYR A 34 18.18 4.29 8.57
N GLY A 35 18.99 4.23 7.50
CA GLY A 35 19.29 5.37 6.63
C GLY A 35 18.08 5.97 5.88
N LYS A 36 18.33 6.94 4.98
CA LYS A 36 17.27 7.72 4.29
C LYS A 36 16.17 6.87 3.65
N THR A 37 14.94 7.26 3.98
CA THR A 37 13.61 6.94 3.40
C THR A 37 13.40 5.51 2.90
N PHE A 38 12.74 4.69 3.74
CA PHE A 38 12.31 3.33 3.43
C PHE A 38 11.23 3.26 2.34
N PHE A 39 10.30 4.22 2.33
CA PHE A 39 9.20 4.26 1.35
C PHE A 39 9.56 5.09 0.11
N LYS A 40 9.41 4.49 -1.07
CA LYS A 40 9.59 5.11 -2.38
C LYS A 40 8.40 5.98 -2.79
N PHE A 41 7.21 5.63 -2.33
CA PHE A 41 5.97 6.34 -2.64
C PHE A 41 4.95 6.14 -1.52
N CYS A 42 3.94 7.01 -1.52
CA CYS A 42 2.86 7.02 -0.54
C CYS A 42 1.54 7.29 -1.28
N LEU A 43 0.64 6.31 -1.26
CA LEU A 43 -0.71 6.40 -1.80
C LEU A 43 -1.69 6.54 -0.64
N HIS A 44 -2.68 7.40 -0.83
CA HIS A 44 -3.74 7.71 0.13
C HIS A 44 -5.12 7.38 -0.45
N GLN A 45 -6.19 7.65 0.29
CA GLN A 45 -7.59 7.34 -0.08
C GLN A 45 -7.97 7.77 -1.49
N GLY A 46 -7.54 8.95 -1.95
CA GLY A 46 -7.78 9.43 -3.34
C GLY A 46 -7.20 8.56 -4.47
N HIS A 47 -6.34 7.58 -4.14
CA HIS A 47 -5.82 6.58 -5.08
C HIS A 47 -6.57 5.24 -4.99
N CYS A 48 -7.59 5.15 -4.13
CA CYS A 48 -8.47 3.99 -4.04
C CYS A 48 -9.71 4.19 -4.91
N GLU A 49 -10.31 3.09 -5.34
CA GLU A 49 -11.64 3.07 -5.93
C GLU A 49 -12.69 3.06 -4.82
N GLU A 50 -13.66 3.96 -4.91
CA GLU A 50 -14.76 4.04 -3.96
C GLU A 50 -15.86 3.04 -4.34
N ARG A 51 -16.19 2.14 -3.42
CA ARG A 51 -17.30 1.19 -3.55
C ARG A 51 -18.32 1.43 -2.45
N HIS A 52 -19.58 1.52 -2.85
CA HIS A 52 -20.69 1.59 -1.91
C HIS A 52 -21.30 0.20 -1.76
N SER A 53 -21.61 -0.20 -0.53
CA SER A 53 -22.43 -1.39 -0.28
C SER A 53 -23.77 -1.24 -1.01
N ASP A 54 -24.21 -2.30 -1.69
CA ASP A 54 -25.45 -2.34 -2.47
C ASP A 54 -26.69 -2.63 -1.57
N ASP A 55 -26.55 -2.49 -0.26
CA ASP A 55 -27.57 -2.79 0.75
C ASP A 55 -28.74 -1.79 0.79
N GLY A 56 -28.84 -0.91 -0.22
CA GLY A 56 -29.90 0.09 -0.33
C GLY A 56 -29.88 1.18 0.75
N ARG A 57 -28.94 1.10 1.71
CA ARG A 57 -28.75 2.10 2.77
C ARG A 57 -27.51 2.91 2.42
N ARG A 58 -27.72 3.98 1.64
CA ARG A 58 -26.71 5.03 1.41
C ARG A 58 -26.40 5.76 2.73
N SER A 59 -25.61 5.14 3.59
CA SER A 59 -24.95 5.79 4.71
C SER A 59 -23.49 5.99 4.35
N SER A 60 -22.91 7.12 4.74
CA SER A 60 -21.47 7.41 4.60
C SER A 60 -20.57 6.42 5.35
N PHE A 61 -21.16 5.48 6.11
CA PHE A 61 -20.45 4.44 6.86
C PHE A 61 -20.24 3.15 6.06
N ASN A 62 -20.87 3.02 4.88
CA ASN A 62 -20.82 1.82 4.03
C ASN A 62 -19.95 2.02 2.78
N VAL A 63 -18.85 2.76 2.92
CA VAL A 63 -17.92 3.02 1.82
C VAL A 63 -16.66 2.19 2.00
N LEU A 64 -16.40 1.31 1.04
CA LEU A 64 -15.18 0.52 0.94
C LEU A 64 -14.23 1.19 -0.05
N PHE A 65 -12.99 1.45 0.38
CA PHE A 65 -11.94 1.98 -0.48
C PHE A 65 -11.05 0.83 -0.97
N VAL A 66 -11.27 0.41 -2.21
CA VAL A 66 -10.58 -0.70 -2.86
C VAL A 66 -9.28 -0.22 -3.49
N LYS A 67 -8.20 -0.99 -3.32
CA LYS A 67 -6.86 -0.76 -3.84
C LYS A 67 -6.67 -1.62 -5.08
N ASN A 68 -6.80 -1.04 -6.26
CA ASN A 68 -6.70 -1.76 -7.53
C ASN A 68 -5.38 -1.39 -8.22
N PHE A 69 -4.50 -2.36 -8.48
CA PHE A 69 -3.24 -2.08 -9.16
C PHE A 69 -3.44 -1.43 -10.53
N ARG A 70 -4.52 -1.79 -11.26
CA ARG A 70 -4.80 -1.25 -12.59
C ARG A 70 -5.08 0.24 -12.58
N SER A 71 -5.79 0.73 -11.57
CA SER A 71 -6.06 2.17 -11.43
C SER A 71 -4.78 2.97 -11.16
N GLN A 72 -3.72 2.31 -10.69
CA GLN A 72 -2.43 2.89 -10.36
C GLN A 72 -1.30 2.48 -11.30
N MET A 73 -1.58 1.81 -12.43
CA MET A 73 -0.57 1.39 -13.42
C MET A 73 0.15 2.57 -14.10
N VAL A 74 -0.39 3.79 -13.98
CA VAL A 74 0.27 5.03 -14.39
C VAL A 74 1.39 5.45 -13.43
N ALA A 75 1.42 4.91 -12.21
CA ALA A 75 2.49 5.17 -11.27
C ALA A 75 3.73 4.35 -11.67
N PRO A 76 4.93 4.97 -11.78
CA PRO A 76 6.13 4.29 -12.27
C PRO A 76 6.63 3.17 -11.35
N TYR A 77 6.01 3.02 -10.17
CA TYR A 77 6.40 2.06 -9.14
C TYR A 77 5.54 0.80 -9.13
N ILE A 78 4.41 0.75 -9.86
CA ILE A 78 3.52 -0.42 -9.91
C ILE A 78 3.67 -1.05 -11.29
N THR A 79 4.44 -2.14 -11.34
CA THR A 79 4.82 -2.83 -12.58
C THR A 79 3.75 -3.82 -13.05
N GLY A 80 2.75 -4.09 -12.21
CA GLY A 80 1.62 -4.97 -12.50
C GLY A 80 1.50 -6.14 -11.51
N PRO A 81 0.46 -6.97 -11.66
CA PRO A 81 0.10 -7.98 -10.66
C PRO A 81 1.13 -9.10 -10.49
N PHE A 82 1.98 -9.37 -11.49
CA PHE A 82 3.00 -10.44 -11.40
C PHE A 82 4.22 -10.04 -10.56
N ASP A 83 4.43 -8.74 -10.37
CA ASP A 83 5.60 -8.18 -9.70
C ASP A 83 5.22 -7.30 -8.49
N THR A 84 3.93 -7.26 -8.14
CA THR A 84 3.40 -6.43 -7.05
C THR A 84 2.70 -7.28 -5.99
N ILE A 85 3.05 -7.05 -4.73
CA ILE A 85 2.44 -7.65 -3.55
C ILE A 85 1.83 -6.53 -2.70
N LEU A 86 0.56 -6.67 -2.36
CA LEU A 86 -0.15 -5.86 -1.39
C LEU A 86 -0.19 -6.60 -0.04
N VAL A 87 0.20 -5.91 1.02
CA VAL A 87 0.12 -6.38 2.40
C VAL A 87 -0.93 -5.54 3.12
N ASP A 88 -2.05 -6.15 3.49
CA ASP A 88 -3.22 -5.48 4.06
C ASP A 88 -3.87 -6.34 5.14
N ASP A 89 -4.53 -5.71 6.13
CA ASP A 89 -5.28 -6.43 7.17
C ASP A 89 -6.72 -6.74 6.74
N ASN A 90 -7.23 -6.09 5.69
CA ASN A 90 -8.57 -6.28 5.17
C ASN A 90 -8.53 -6.80 3.72
N PRO A 91 -8.88 -8.08 3.48
CA PRO A 91 -8.84 -8.66 2.13
C PRO A 91 -9.85 -8.03 1.17
N GLU A 92 -10.95 -7.45 1.65
CA GLU A 92 -11.96 -6.80 0.79
C GLU A 92 -11.39 -5.59 0.06
N LYS A 93 -10.38 -4.92 0.65
CA LYS A 93 -9.70 -3.79 0.00
C LYS A 93 -8.86 -4.23 -1.20
N ALA A 94 -8.59 -5.51 -1.38
CA ALA A 94 -7.77 -6.04 -2.46
C ALA A 94 -8.57 -6.92 -3.44
N ILE A 95 -9.91 -6.89 -3.35
CA ILE A 95 -10.82 -7.84 -4.03
C ILE A 95 -10.67 -7.90 -5.56
N GLU A 96 -10.15 -6.82 -6.17
CA GLU A 96 -9.96 -6.72 -7.62
C GLU A 96 -8.57 -7.16 -8.09
N ASN A 97 -7.64 -7.40 -7.17
CA ASN A 97 -6.33 -7.91 -7.51
C ASN A 97 -6.35 -9.44 -7.48
N PRO A 98 -5.47 -10.11 -8.26
CA PRO A 98 -5.34 -11.56 -8.15
C PRO A 98 -4.98 -11.99 -6.73
N SER A 99 -5.58 -13.06 -6.23
CA SER A 99 -5.41 -13.52 -4.85
C SER A 99 -3.96 -13.76 -4.43
N HIS A 100 -3.11 -14.20 -5.37
CA HIS A 100 -1.68 -14.42 -5.13
C HIS A 100 -0.87 -13.13 -4.85
N THR A 101 -1.45 -11.96 -5.11
CA THR A 101 -0.80 -10.66 -4.85
C THR A 101 -1.09 -10.12 -3.46
N LEU A 102 -1.99 -10.75 -2.69
CA LEU A 102 -2.37 -10.30 -1.36
C LEU A 102 -1.70 -11.16 -0.30
N ILE A 103 -1.06 -10.51 0.66
CA ILE A 103 -0.70 -11.10 1.95
C ILE A 103 -1.61 -10.45 3.00
N THR A 104 -2.53 -11.25 3.56
CA THR A 104 -3.42 -10.78 4.62
C THR A 104 -2.73 -10.86 5.97
N LEU A 105 -2.68 -9.75 6.69
CA LEU A 105 -2.22 -9.70 8.07
C LEU A 105 -3.41 -9.73 9.02
N ARG A 106 -3.16 -10.10 10.29
CA ARG A 106 -4.07 -9.77 11.39
C ARG A 106 -4.07 -8.24 11.56
N SER A 107 -5.18 -7.64 11.95
CA SER A 107 -5.21 -6.21 12.32
C SER A 107 -4.37 -5.96 13.57
N TYR A 108 -3.66 -4.84 13.60
CA TYR A 108 -2.93 -4.40 14.79
C TYR A 108 -3.91 -4.07 15.92
N GLU A 109 -3.72 -4.68 17.08
CA GLU A 109 -4.62 -4.55 18.24
C GLU A 109 -4.04 -3.69 19.36
N GLY A 110 -2.80 -3.19 19.22
CA GLY A 110 -2.19 -2.33 20.23
C GLY A 110 -1.73 -3.05 21.50
N ALA A 111 -1.72 -4.38 21.50
CA ALA A 111 -1.18 -5.16 22.61
C ALA A 111 0.35 -5.03 22.67
N SER A 112 0.92 -5.08 23.88
CA SER A 112 2.38 -4.94 24.09
C SER A 112 3.22 -6.05 23.45
N ASN A 113 2.60 -7.14 23.02
CA ASN A 113 3.21 -8.27 22.33
C ASN A 113 2.83 -8.32 20.84
N ASP A 114 2.19 -7.29 20.31
CA ASP A 114 1.78 -7.24 18.91
C ASP A 114 2.99 -6.89 18.03
N ASN A 115 3.34 -7.82 17.13
CA ASN A 115 4.42 -7.65 16.16
C ASN A 115 3.89 -7.37 14.75
N VAL A 116 2.58 -7.15 14.60
CA VAL A 116 1.97 -6.78 13.32
C VAL A 116 2.32 -5.32 12.97
N PRO A 117 2.78 -5.03 11.74
CA PRO A 117 3.04 -3.66 11.32
C PRO A 117 1.74 -2.85 11.26
N LEU A 118 1.78 -1.61 11.77
CA LEU A 118 0.66 -0.67 11.79
C LEU A 118 0.29 -0.10 10.40
N VAL A 119 1.06 -0.43 9.37
CA VAL A 119 1.01 0.22 8.05
C VAL A 119 0.93 -0.80 6.93
N HIS A 120 0.09 -0.50 5.95
CA HIS A 120 -0.26 -1.38 4.84
C HIS A 120 0.74 -1.16 3.70
N LEU A 121 1.45 -2.21 3.32
CA LEU A 121 2.60 -2.10 2.43
C LEU A 121 2.22 -2.46 1.00
N LEU A 122 2.76 -1.69 0.06
CA LEU A 122 2.81 -2.07 -1.35
C LEU A 122 4.25 -2.38 -1.71
N ILE A 123 4.52 -3.58 -2.18
CA ILE A 123 5.85 -4.05 -2.51
C ILE A 123 5.85 -4.36 -4.00
N SER A 124 6.68 -3.65 -4.76
CA SER A 124 6.79 -3.85 -6.20
C SER A 124 8.23 -4.17 -6.57
N ARG A 125 8.46 -5.19 -7.40
CA ARG A 125 9.80 -5.51 -7.87
C ARG A 125 10.25 -4.44 -8.84
N ARG A 126 11.49 -3.95 -8.67
CA ARG A 126 12.08 -3.01 -9.63
C ARG A 126 12.11 -3.64 -11.02
N SER A 127 11.37 -3.05 -11.96
CA SER A 127 11.56 -3.35 -13.38
C SER A 127 12.90 -2.75 -13.80
N THR A 128 13.90 -3.59 -14.07
CA THR A 128 15.03 -3.18 -14.90
C THR A 128 14.52 -3.07 -16.33
N HIS A 129 13.85 -1.96 -16.67
CA HIS A 129 13.61 -1.64 -18.06
C HIS A 129 14.97 -1.42 -18.73
N VAL A 130 15.51 -2.48 -19.32
CA VAL A 130 16.47 -2.37 -20.40
C VAL A 130 15.64 -1.93 -21.60
N SER A 131 15.60 -0.63 -21.85
CA SER A 131 15.15 -0.09 -23.12
C SER A 131 16.10 -0.63 -24.19
N TRP A 132 15.68 -1.68 -24.89
CA TRP A 132 16.26 -2.01 -26.19
C TRP A 132 15.86 -0.88 -27.13
N LEU A 133 16.71 0.16 -27.21
CA LEU A 133 16.75 1.04 -28.35
C LEU A 133 17.12 0.15 -29.54
N SER A 134 16.11 -0.23 -30.31
CA SER A 134 16.33 -0.78 -31.65
C SER A 134 16.77 0.40 -32.51
N ILE A 135 18.04 0.33 -32.95
CA ILE A 135 18.65 1.23 -33.95
C ILE A 135 17.98 0.98 -35.30
#